data_AF-A0A956SC14-F1
#
_entry.id   AF-A0A956SC14-F1
#
_cell.length_a   1.000
_cell.length_b   1.000
_cell.length_c   1.000
_cell.angle_alpha   90.00
_cell.angle_beta   90.00
_cell.angle_gamma   90.00
#
_symmetry.space_group_name_H-M   'P 1'
#
loop_
_entity.id
_entity.type
_entity.pdbx_description
1 polymer ?
#
loop_
_entity_poly.entity_id
_entity_poly.type
_entity_poly.pdbx_seq_one_letter_code
_entity_poly.pdbx_strand_id
1 'polypeptide(L)' 'MSRLCKLTGKRPMTGNNVSHANNKTKRRQLPNLQNKRLYVRELGRWVRLRVSTKAIKTIDKKGLLAYLRETGLRLEDVAK' A
#
# COMPACT_ATOMS: atom_id res chain seq x y z
N MET A 1 4.66 -12.42 -7.21
CA MET A 1 4.18 -11.63 -6.05
C MET A 1 2.96 -10.81 -6.44
N SER A 2 1.86 -10.90 -5.69
CA SER A 2 0.66 -10.07 -5.89
C SER A 2 0.98 -8.58 -5.66
N ARG A 3 0.54 -7.69 -6.57
CA ARG A 3 0.69 -6.22 -6.45
C ARG A 3 -0.39 -5.64 -5.53
N LEU A 4 -0.47 -6.15 -4.31
CA LEU A 4 -1.41 -5.73 -3.26
C LEU A 4 -0.68 -4.92 -2.18
N CYS A 5 -1.30 -3.84 -1.70
CA CYS A 5 -0.90 -3.23 -0.44
C CYS A 5 -1.59 -3.95 0.71
N LYS A 6 -0.82 -4.64 1.58
CA LYS A 6 -1.36 -5.38 2.72
C LYS A 6 -2.09 -4.49 3.74
N LEU A 7 -1.62 -3.25 3.92
CA LEU A 7 -2.20 -2.29 4.85
C LEU A 7 -3.54 -1.71 4.40
N THR A 8 -3.66 -1.34 3.13
CA THR A 8 -4.82 -0.60 2.60
C THR A 8 -5.72 -1.44 1.71
N GLY A 9 -5.37 -2.71 1.47
CA GLY A 9 -6.07 -3.59 0.53
C GLY A 9 -6.02 -3.15 -0.94
N LYS A 10 -5.27 -2.09 -1.28
CA LYS A 10 -5.22 -1.56 -2.66
C LYS A 10 -4.71 -2.64 -3.61
N ARG A 11 -5.56 -2.96 -4.59
CA ARG A 11 -5.34 -3.93 -5.65
C ARG A 11 -5.28 -3.25 -7.03
N PRO A 12 -4.66 -3.89 -8.04
CA PRO A 12 -4.73 -3.42 -9.42
C PRO A 12 -6.18 -3.32 -9.88
N MET A 13 -6.52 -2.23 -10.58
CA MET A 13 -7.82 -2.04 -11.21
C MET A 13 -7.69 -2.27 -12.71
N THR A 14 -8.72 -2.85 -13.33
CA THR A 14 -8.81 -2.97 -14.79
C THR A 14 -9.47 -1.72 -15.36
N GLY A 15 -8.98 -1.26 -16.51
CA GLY A 15 -9.53 -0.11 -17.21
C GLY A 15 -9.21 -0.17 -18.70
N ASN A 16 -9.48 0.92 -19.43
CA ASN A 16 -9.10 1.06 -20.83
C ASN A 16 -8.17 2.27 -21.02
N ASN A 17 -7.29 2.21 -22.01
CA ASN A 17 -6.79 3.42 -22.66
C ASN A 17 -7.82 3.84 -23.71
N VAL A 18 -8.18 5.12 -23.73
CA VAL A 18 -9.09 5.69 -24.72
C VAL A 18 -8.26 6.66 -25.56
N SER A 19 -8.20 6.40 -26.88
CA SER A 19 -7.53 7.32 -27.82
C SER A 19 -8.44 8.50 -28.18
N HIS A 20 -7.89 9.49 -28.90
CA HIS A 20 -8.67 10.62 -29.42
C HIS A 20 -9.83 10.16 -30.33
N ALA A 21 -9.66 9.07 -31.06
CA ALA A 21 -10.71 8.45 -31.88
C ALA A 21 -11.64 7.51 -31.08
N ASN A 22 -11.58 7.54 -29.75
CA ASN A 22 -12.33 6.66 -28.83
C ASN A 22 -12.04 5.15 -28.96
N ASN A 23 -10.95 4.75 -29.63
CA ASN A 23 -10.51 3.36 -29.62
C ASN A 23 -10.12 2.94 -28.19
N LYS A 24 -10.73 1.85 -27.69
CA LYS A 24 -10.57 1.34 -26.32
C LYS A 24 -9.64 0.12 -26.30
N THR A 25 -8.48 0.23 -25.66
CA THR A 25 -7.57 -0.92 -25.42
C THR A 25 -7.49 -1.24 -23.93
N LYS A 26 -7.49 -2.52 -23.55
CA LYS A 26 -7.47 -2.94 -22.14
C LYS A 26 -6.14 -2.55 -21.48
N ARG A 27 -6.19 -1.98 -20.27
CA ARG A 27 -5.03 -1.68 -19.43
C ARG A 27 -5.26 -2.12 -17.98
N ARG A 28 -4.17 -2.24 -17.22
CA ARG A 28 -4.20 -2.37 -15.77
C ARG A 28 -3.67 -1.08 -15.13
N GLN A 29 -4.40 -0.56 -14.16
CA GLN A 29 -3.96 0.53 -13.29
C GLN A 29 -3.36 -0.07 -12.03
N LEU A 30 -2.04 0.10 -11.86
CA LEU A 30 -1.31 -0.49 -10.74
C LEU A 30 -1.26 0.48 -9.55
N PRO A 31 -1.40 -0.02 -8.30
CA PRO A 31 -1.13 0.80 -7.14
C PRO A 31 0.37 1.16 -7.07
N ASN A 32 0.68 2.39 -6.68
CA ASN A 32 2.04 2.84 -6.43
C ASN A 32 2.57 2.21 -5.12
N LEU A 33 3.17 1.02 -5.23
CA LEU A 33 3.76 0.26 -4.13
C LEU A 33 5.25 0.57 -4.03
N GLN A 34 5.71 0.89 -2.82
CA GLN A 34 7.09 1.25 -2.52
C GLN A 34 7.63 0.37 -1.39
N ASN A 35 8.88 -0.06 -1.51
CA ASN A 35 9.58 -0.77 -0.44
C ASN A 35 10.25 0.28 0.45
N LYS A 36 9.68 0.54 1.64
CA LYS A 36 10.19 1.57 2.54
C LYS A 36 10.49 0.98 3.92
N ARG A 37 11.52 1.50 4.57
CA ARG A 37 11.82 1.25 5.98
C ARG A 37 11.13 2.32 6.81
N LEU A 38 10.35 1.91 7.79
CA LEU A 38 9.69 2.80 8.75
C LEU A 38 10.26 2.50 10.13
N TYR A 39 10.65 3.55 10.84
CA TYR A 39 11.07 3.44 12.24
C TYR A 39 9.84 3.43 13.13
N VAL A 40 9.70 2.39 13.95
CA VAL A 40 8.58 2.27 14.89
C VAL A 40 9.12 2.58 16.27
N ARG A 41 8.79 3.78 16.79
CA ARG A 41 9.30 4.27 18.07
C ARG A 41 8.93 3.35 19.23
N GLU A 42 7.72 2.79 19.21
CA GLU A 42 7.19 1.91 20.25
C GLU A 42 7.93 0.56 20.34
N LEU A 43 8.51 0.09 19.23
CA LEU A 43 9.27 -1.16 19.16
C LEU A 43 10.79 -0.93 19.13
N GLY A 44 11.24 0.32 19.09
CA GLY A 44 12.66 0.68 18.97
C GLY A 44 13.36 0.13 17.72
N ARG A 45 12.63 -0.26 16.66
CA ARG A 45 13.21 -0.97 15.50
C ARG A 45 12.70 -0.45 14.16
N TRP A 46 13.50 -0.73 13.13
CA TRP A 46 13.12 -0.50 11.73
C TRP A 46 12.32 -1.68 11.18
N VAL A 47 11.18 -1.39 10.56
CA VAL A 47 10.36 -2.39 9.89
C VAL A 47 10.38 -2.13 8.39
N ARG A 48 10.71 -3.15 7.59
CA ARG A 48 10.64 -3.11 6.12
C ARG A 48 9.22 -3.45 5.69
N LEU A 49 8.58 -2.55 4.96
CA LEU A 49 7.21 -2.74 4.51
C LEU A 49 7.09 -2.39 3.03
N ARG A 50 6.30 -3.19 2.30
CA ARG A 50 5.87 -2.85 0.95
C ARG A 50 4.50 -2.19 1.01
N VAL A 51 4.49 -0.88 0.91
CA VAL A 51 3.34 -0.03 1.23
C VAL A 51 2.93 0.83 0.04
N SER A 52 1.64 1.17 -0.02
CA SER A 52 1.19 2.16 -0.99
C SER A 52 1.52 3.57 -0.50
N THR A 53 1.68 4.53 -1.40
CA THR A 53 1.91 5.93 -1.02
C THR A 53 0.77 6.52 -0.16
N LYS A 54 -0.48 6.08 -0.38
CA LYS A 54 -1.61 6.45 0.47
C LYS A 54 -1.44 5.91 1.90
N ALA A 55 -0.96 4.67 2.04
CA ALA A 55 -0.68 4.09 3.34
C ALA A 55 0.44 4.84 4.08
N ILE A 56 1.49 5.26 3.36
CA ILE A 56 2.57 6.08 3.95
C ILE A 56 2.00 7.35 4.59
N LYS A 57 1.14 8.08 3.87
CA LYS A 57 0.49 9.30 4.40
C LYS A 57 -0.37 9.01 5.65
N THR A 58 -1.09 7.89 5.67
CA THR A 58 -1.91 7.51 6.82
C THR A 58 -1.06 7.13 8.03
N ILE A 59 0.03 6.38 7.82
CA ILE A 59 0.97 5.99 8.88
C ILE A 59 1.63 7.22 9.48
N ASP A 60 2.00 8.20 8.66
CA ASP A 60 2.61 9.45 9.13
C ASP A 60 1.64 10.25 10.02
N LYS A 61 0.35 10.27 9.66
CA LYS A 61 -0.69 10.97 10.45
C LYS A 61 -1.04 10.27 11.76
N LYS A 62 -1.15 8.94 11.77
CA LYS A 62 -1.71 8.18 12.90
C LYS A 62 -0.67 7.43 13.73
N GLY A 63 0.51 7.16 13.16
CA GLY A 63 1.45 6.16 13.68
C GLY A 63 1.12 4.75 13.18
N LEU A 64 2.15 3.89 13.08
CA LEU A 64 2.02 2.54 12.51
C LEU A 64 1.21 1.61 13.42
N LEU A 65 1.50 1.55 14.73
CA LEU A 65 0.79 0.65 15.64
C LEU A 65 -0.68 1.03 15.81
N ALA A 66 -0.98 2.32 15.94
CA ALA A 66 -2.36 2.80 16.00
C ALA A 66 -3.15 2.38 14.75
N TYR A 67 -2.56 2.55 13.58
CA TYR A 67 -3.18 2.13 12.32
C TYR A 67 -3.40 0.61 12.24
N LEU A 68 -2.44 -0.19 12.72
CA LEU A 68 -2.57 -1.65 12.77
C LEU A 68 -3.66 -2.11 13.75
N ARG A 69 -3.77 -1.47 14.92
CA ARG A 69 -4.86 -1.74 15.89
C ARG A 69 -6.23 -1.45 15.28
N GLU A 70 -6.38 -0.34 14.58
CA GLU A 70 -7.65 0.03 13.91
C GLU A 70 -8.05 -0.98 12.81
N THR A 71 -7.08 -1.52 12.09
CA THR A 71 -7.34 -2.45 10.97
C THR A 71 -7.38 -3.92 11.38
N GLY A 72 -7.11 -4.23 12.66
CA GLY A 72 -7.05 -5.61 13.18
C GLY A 72 -5.91 -6.43 12.57
N LEU A 73 -4.88 -5.77 12.01
CA LEU A 73 -3.75 -6.43 11.36
C LEU A 73 -2.58 -6.59 12.32
N ARG A 74 -1.88 -7.72 12.29
CA ARG A 74 -0.65 -7.92 13.07
C ARG A 74 0.57 -7.52 12.27
N LEU A 75 1.66 -7.18 12.97
CA LEU A 75 2.90 -6.75 12.34
C LEU A 75 3.51 -7.87 11.46
N GLU A 76 3.35 -9.13 11.86
CA GLU A 76 3.79 -10.33 11.13
C GLU A 76 3.12 -10.45 9.75
N ASP A 77 1.83 -10.11 9.68
CA ASP A 77 1.06 -10.24 8.45
C ASP A 77 1.53 -9.23 7.40
N VAL A 78 2.05 -8.07 7.84
CA VAL A 78 2.41 -6.93 6.98
C VAL A 78 3.92 -6.86 6.71
N ALA A 79 4.74 -7.20 7.71
CA ALA A 79 6.19 -7.29 7.57
C ALA A 79 6.56 -8.37 6.53
N LYS A 80 7.70 -8.17 5.90
CA LYS A 80 8.33 -9.15 5.02
C LYS A 80 9.77 -9.32 5.46
#